data_AF-A0A2P5KAG8-F1
#
_entry.id   AF-A0A2P5KAG8-F1
#
_cell.length_a   1.000
_cell.length_b   1.000
_cell.length_c   1.000
_cell.angle_alpha   90.00
_cell.angle_beta   90.00
_cell.angle_gamma   90.00
#
_symmetry.space_group_name_H-M   'P 1'
#
loop_
_entity.id
_entity.type
_entity.pdbx_description
1 polymer ?
#
loop_
_entity_poly.entity_id
_entity_poly.type
_entity_poly.pdbx_seq_one_letter_code
_entity_poly.pdbx_strand_id
1 'polypeptide(L)'
;MASESGLSQNDILNSARKERKRVQIYLINGIRIVGHVESFDQYVVMLRTPSGMQVIYKKAISTVQHDTPDSRAARSSTSASGRGTGPARGGPTSRLSALPRAGASAGTASRPVVVTRKRRVTIPNNNTDE
;
A
#
# COMPACT_ATOMS: atom_id res chain seq x y z
N MET A 1 -36.82 10.42 -7.06
CA MET A 1 -36.25 10.38 -5.69
C MET A 1 -34.75 10.28 -5.84
N ALA A 2 -34.02 11.34 -5.49
CA ALA A 2 -32.56 11.36 -5.57
C ALA A 2 -32.01 10.34 -4.56
N SER A 3 -31.32 9.33 -5.07
CA SER A 3 -30.55 8.39 -4.26
C SER A 3 -29.36 9.15 -3.68
N GLU A 4 -29.49 9.65 -2.45
CA GLU A 4 -28.32 9.79 -1.59
C GLU A 4 -27.71 8.40 -1.48
N SER A 5 -26.74 8.11 -2.35
CA SER A 5 -25.90 6.92 -2.29
C SER A 5 -24.95 7.08 -1.10
N GLY A 6 -25.52 7.19 0.10
CA GLY A 6 -24.82 6.90 1.33
C GLY A 6 -24.46 5.45 1.24
N LEU A 7 -23.19 5.16 0.96
CA LEU A 7 -22.64 3.82 0.96
C LEU A 7 -23.04 3.18 2.31
N SER A 8 -24.03 2.29 2.31
CA SER A 8 -24.41 1.61 3.54
C SER A 8 -23.14 0.95 4.09
N GLN A 9 -22.91 1.03 5.41
CA GLN A 9 -21.72 0.42 6.02
C GLN A 9 -21.56 -1.03 5.56
N ASN A 10 -22.69 -1.73 5.43
CA ASN A 10 -22.77 -3.09 4.92
C ASN A 10 -22.30 -3.18 3.46
N ASP A 11 -22.64 -2.22 2.59
CA ASP A 11 -22.23 -2.22 1.18
C ASP A 11 -20.72 -2.03 1.03
N ILE A 12 -20.09 -1.18 1.85
CA ILE A 12 -18.63 -1.00 1.85
C ILE A 12 -17.94 -2.32 2.23
N LEU A 13 -18.36 -2.96 3.32
CA LEU A 13 -17.79 -4.22 3.78
C LEU A 13 -18.09 -5.37 2.82
N ASN A 14 -19.28 -5.39 2.20
CA ASN A 14 -19.67 -6.42 1.24
C ASN A 14 -18.87 -6.31 -0.06
N SER A 15 -18.64 -5.09 -0.54
CA SER A 15 -17.79 -4.84 -1.71
C SER A 15 -16.34 -5.28 -1.45
N ALA A 16 -15.79 -4.88 -0.30
CA ALA A 16 -14.44 -5.30 0.11
C ALA A 16 -14.28 -6.82 0.23
N ARG A 17 -15.31 -7.51 0.76
CA ARG A 17 -15.35 -8.98 0.87
C ARG A 17 -15.42 -9.65 -0.49
N LYS A 18 -16.37 -9.25 -1.35
CA LYS A 18 -16.59 -9.88 -2.67
C LYS A 18 -15.37 -9.78 -3.57
N GLU A 19 -14.73 -8.61 -3.58
CA GLU A 19 -13.56 -8.34 -4.42
C GLU A 19 -12.25 -8.80 -3.78
N ARG A 20 -12.29 -9.36 -2.56
CA ARG A 20 -11.11 -9.69 -1.75
C ARG A 20 -10.11 -8.54 -1.75
N LYS A 21 -10.61 -7.32 -1.60
CA LYS A 21 -9.78 -6.12 -1.53
C LYS A 21 -9.01 -6.13 -0.21
N ARG A 22 -7.73 -5.78 -0.30
CA ARG A 22 -6.92 -5.54 0.89
C ARG A 22 -7.43 -4.28 1.58
N VAL A 23 -7.65 -4.36 2.88
CA VAL A 23 -8.18 -3.27 3.71
C VAL A 23 -7.24 -2.97 4.87
N GLN A 24 -7.23 -1.71 5.27
CA GLN A 24 -6.57 -1.24 6.48
C GLN A 24 -7.65 -0.89 7.51
N ILE A 25 -7.59 -1.54 8.67
CA ILE A 25 -8.48 -1.28 9.80
C ILE A 25 -7.67 -0.58 10.88
N TYR A 26 -8.12 0.61 11.26
CA TYR A 26 -7.58 1.39 12.36
C TYR A 26 -8.44 1.13 13.59
N LEU A 27 -7.80 0.75 14.68
CA LEU A 27 -8.45 0.55 15.97
C LEU A 27 -8.48 1.86 16.77
N ILE A 28 -9.38 1.96 17.74
CA ILE A 28 -9.50 3.11 18.64
C ILE A 28 -8.23 3.37 19.46
N ASN A 29 -7.42 2.34 19.72
CA ASN A 29 -6.13 2.45 20.40
C ASN A 29 -4.99 2.87 19.46
N GLY A 30 -5.28 3.14 18.18
CA GLY A 30 -4.30 3.56 17.18
C GLY A 30 -3.56 2.43 16.46
N ILE A 31 -3.79 1.16 16.83
CA ILE A 31 -3.20 0.02 16.11
C ILE A 31 -3.84 -0.10 14.73
N ARG A 32 -3.01 -0.29 13.69
CA ARG A 32 -3.47 -0.63 12.34
C ARG A 32 -3.32 -2.12 12.07
N ILE A 33 -4.36 -2.74 11.52
CA ILE A 33 -4.37 -4.13 11.08
C ILE A 33 -4.67 -4.15 9.59
N VAL A 34 -3.85 -4.85 8.81
CA VAL A 34 -4.01 -4.93 7.35
C VAL A 34 -4.29 -6.36 6.95
N GLY A 35 -5.32 -6.57 6.14
CA GLY A 35 -5.75 -7.90 5.74
C GLY A 35 -6.87 -7.88 4.70
N HIS A 36 -7.54 -9.01 4.53
CA HIS A 36 -8.71 -9.15 3.67
C HIS A 36 -9.94 -9.47 4.51
N VAL A 37 -11.09 -8.89 4.18
CA VAL A 37 -12.35 -9.18 4.88
C VAL A 37 -12.88 -10.53 4.40
N GLU A 38 -12.95 -11.51 5.30
CA GLU A 38 -13.49 -12.85 5.00
C GLU A 38 -15.01 -12.91 5.20
N SER A 39 -15.48 -12.33 6.31
CA SER A 39 -16.89 -12.19 6.64
C SER A 39 -17.11 -11.05 7.63
N PHE A 40 -18.35 -10.64 7.81
CA PHE A 40 -18.76 -9.67 8.83
C PHE A 40 -20.22 -9.91 9.19
N ASP A 41 -20.60 -9.47 10.38
CA ASP A 41 -21.99 -9.43 10.82
C ASP A 41 -22.35 -8.03 11.36
N GLN A 42 -23.37 -7.95 12.19
CA GLN A 42 -23.78 -6.70 12.83
C GLN A 42 -22.70 -6.11 13.77
N TYR A 43 -21.92 -6.93 14.47
CA TYR A 43 -21.03 -6.53 15.58
C TYR A 43 -19.54 -6.75 15.33
N VAL A 44 -19.17 -7.70 14.48
CA VAL A 44 -17.79 -8.13 14.25
C VAL A 44 -17.44 -8.16 12.76
N VAL A 45 -16.13 -8.10 12.49
CA VAL A 45 -15.51 -8.29 11.18
C VAL A 45 -14.45 -9.38 11.32
N MET A 46 -14.51 -10.39 10.48
CA MET A 46 -13.49 -11.43 10.39
C MET A 46 -12.46 -11.06 9.33
N LEU A 47 -11.22 -10.87 9.76
CA LEU A 47 -10.11 -10.40 8.93
C LEU A 47 -9.06 -11.51 8.77
N ARG A 48 -8.73 -11.83 7.51
CA ARG A 48 -7.59 -12.68 7.15
C ARG A 48 -6.33 -11.84 7.08
N THR A 49 -5.41 -12.11 7.99
CA THR A 49 -4.07 -11.52 8.02
C THR A 49 -3.02 -12.58 7.64
N PRO A 50 -1.77 -12.16 7.34
CA PRO A 50 -0.66 -13.11 7.15
C PRO A 50 -0.45 -14.02 8.37
N SER A 51 -0.71 -13.50 9.57
CA SER A 51 -0.57 -14.24 10.83
C SER A 51 -1.70 -15.24 11.09
N GLY A 52 -2.86 -15.09 10.44
CA GLY A 52 -4.01 -15.97 10.67
C GLY A 52 -5.36 -15.28 10.45
N MET A 53 -6.41 -15.94 10.95
CA MET A 53 -7.77 -15.37 11.03
C MET A 53 -7.93 -14.62 12.35
N GLN A 54 -8.52 -13.43 12.31
CA GLN A 54 -8.77 -12.62 13.50
C GLN A 54 -10.18 -12.05 13.46
N VAL A 55 -10.85 -12.05 14.62
CA VAL A 55 -12.17 -11.43 14.79
C VAL A 55 -11.95 -10.06 15.43
N ILE A 56 -12.49 -9.02 14.79
CA ILE A 56 -12.38 -7.63 15.24
C ILE A 56 -13.78 -7.12 15.57
N TYR A 57 -13.99 -6.70 16.82
CA TYR A 57 -15.24 -6.06 17.23
C TYR A 57 -15.33 -4.66 16.66
N LYS A 58 -16.47 -4.32 16.04
CA LYS A 58 -16.70 -2.98 15.47
C LYS A 58 -16.59 -1.87 16.51
N LYS A 59 -16.90 -2.15 17.79
CA LYS A 59 -16.69 -1.19 18.90
C LYS A 59 -15.24 -0.76 19.08
N ALA A 60 -14.28 -1.58 18.65
CA ALA A 60 -12.86 -1.29 18.73
C ALA A 60 -12.30 -0.63 17.45
N ILE A 61 -13.12 -0.47 16.40
CA ILE A 61 -12.70 0.06 15.11
C ILE A 61 -12.95 1.57 15.09
N SER A 62 -11.92 2.36 14.76
CA SER A 62 -12.05 3.79 14.48
C SER A 62 -12.28 4.06 13.00
N THR A 63 -11.62 3.33 12.09
CA THR A 63 -11.74 3.57 10.64
C THR A 63 -11.44 2.31 9.83
N VAL A 64 -12.13 2.14 8.70
CA VAL A 64 -11.83 1.13 7.69
C VAL A 64 -11.54 1.83 6.37
N GLN A 65 -10.40 1.53 5.75
CA GLN A 65 -9.97 2.12 4.48
C GLN A 65 -9.55 1.03 3.50
N HIS A 66 -9.75 1.28 2.20
CA HIS A 66 -9.16 0.45 1.16
C HIS A 66 -7.64 0.64 1.16
N ASP A 67 -6.89 -0.46 1.04
CA ASP A 67 -5.44 -0.42 0.85
C ASP A 67 -5.12 -0.06 -0.61
N THR A 68 -5.49 1.15 -1.03
CA THR A 68 -4.97 1.71 -2.28
C THR A 68 -3.52 2.11 -2.04
N PRO A 69 -2.56 1.65 -2.86
CA PRO A 69 -1.19 2.10 -2.73
C PRO A 69 -1.17 3.62 -2.84
N ASP A 70 -0.58 4.24 -1.83
CA ASP A 70 -0.59 5.67 -1.57
C ASP A 70 -0.08 6.46 -2.79
N SER A 71 -1.00 6.90 -3.64
CA SER A 71 -0.73 7.82 -4.75
C SER A 71 -0.69 9.28 -4.28
N ARG A 72 -0.89 9.54 -2.98
CA ARG A 72 -0.86 10.87 -2.38
C ARG A 72 0.54 11.28 -1.91
N ALA A 73 1.47 10.35 -1.73
CA ALA A 73 2.89 10.64 -1.54
C ALA A 73 3.59 11.24 -2.78
N ALA A 74 2.95 11.25 -3.96
CA ALA A 74 3.53 11.76 -5.21
C ALA A 74 3.22 13.24 -5.53
N ARG A 75 2.63 14.01 -4.61
CA ARG A 75 2.28 15.44 -4.85
C ARG A 75 2.92 16.46 -3.92
N SER A 76 4.06 16.14 -3.30
CA SER A 76 4.95 17.13 -2.70
C SER A 76 6.13 17.44 -3.63
N SER A 77 5.84 17.98 -4.81
CA SER A 77 6.82 18.70 -5.64
C SER A 77 6.12 19.85 -6.35
N THR A 78 5.74 20.88 -5.60
CA THR A 78 5.32 22.17 -6.18
C THR A 78 6.25 23.28 -5.70
N SER A 79 6.69 24.07 -6.69
CA SER A 79 7.29 25.41 -6.63
C SER A 79 8.82 25.54 -6.58
N ALA A 80 9.48 25.30 -7.72
CA ALA A 80 10.60 26.15 -8.13
C ALA A 80 10.07 27.18 -9.13
N SER A 81 9.65 28.32 -8.58
CA SER A 81 9.34 29.55 -9.29
C SER A 81 10.62 30.07 -9.96
N GLY A 82 10.59 30.23 -11.29
CA GLY A 82 11.66 30.87 -12.07
C GLY A 82 11.06 31.69 -13.19
N ARG A 83 10.59 32.90 -12.87
CA ARG A 83 10.24 33.93 -13.85
C ARG A 83 11.53 34.46 -14.49
N GLY A 84 11.61 34.38 -15.81
CA GLY A 84 12.60 35.08 -16.63
C GLY A 84 11.96 35.53 -17.95
N THR A 85 11.59 36.80 -18.02
CA THR A 85 11.12 37.53 -19.21
C THR A 85 12.28 37.78 -20.21
N GLY A 86 12.00 37.70 -21.52
CA GLY A 86 12.94 37.59 -22.67
C GLY A 86 13.81 38.83 -23.03
N PRO A 87 14.15 39.16 -24.30
CA PRO A 87 13.91 38.49 -25.61
C PRO A 87 15.19 38.42 -26.54
N ALA A 88 15.09 37.84 -27.76
CA ALA A 88 15.64 38.38 -29.04
C ALA A 88 15.77 37.33 -30.18
N ARG A 89 15.40 37.76 -31.39
CA ARG A 89 15.45 37.06 -32.69
C ARG A 89 16.85 37.12 -33.31
N GLY A 90 17.24 36.09 -34.07
CA GLY A 90 18.29 36.14 -35.11
C GLY A 90 18.87 34.77 -35.46
N GLY A 91 18.56 34.21 -36.65
CA GLY A 91 19.20 32.99 -37.21
C GLY A 91 20.50 33.30 -37.98
N PRO A 92 20.94 32.47 -38.95
CA PRO A 92 21.06 31.01 -38.99
C PRO A 92 22.47 30.50 -39.45
N THR A 93 22.64 29.16 -39.47
CA THR A 93 23.57 28.33 -40.30
C THR A 93 24.98 27.92 -39.82
N SER A 94 25.29 26.65 -40.17
CA SER A 94 26.60 25.98 -40.31
C SER A 94 27.27 25.46 -39.03
N ARG A 95 27.97 24.32 -38.96
CA ARG A 95 28.17 23.13 -39.80
C ARG A 95 28.93 22.12 -38.89
N LEU A 96 28.61 20.83 -39.02
CA LEU A 96 29.49 19.65 -38.92
C LEU A 96 30.31 19.31 -37.64
N SER A 97 30.15 18.03 -37.29
CA SER A 97 31.14 17.04 -36.79
C SER A 97 31.67 17.09 -35.35
N ALA A 98 31.28 16.08 -34.55
CA ALA A 98 32.20 15.08 -33.98
C ALA A 98 31.44 13.98 -33.18
N LEU A 99 31.77 12.72 -33.43
CA LEU A 99 31.31 11.50 -32.74
C LEU A 99 32.29 11.15 -31.58
N PRO A 100 32.06 10.10 -30.77
CA PRO A 100 31.74 10.17 -29.33
C PRO A 100 32.93 9.80 -28.40
N ARG A 101 32.82 10.11 -27.10
CA ARG A 101 33.74 9.59 -26.07
C ARG A 101 33.00 8.76 -25.04
N ALA A 102 33.47 7.52 -24.91
CA ALA A 102 33.06 6.51 -23.94
C ALA A 102 33.32 6.97 -22.49
N GLY A 103 32.46 6.53 -21.57
CA GLY A 103 32.63 6.72 -20.13
C GLY A 103 31.64 5.86 -19.36
N ALA A 104 32.14 4.74 -18.84
CA ALA A 104 31.42 3.76 -18.03
C ALA A 104 30.98 4.31 -16.67
N SER A 105 29.86 3.80 -16.15
CA SER A 105 29.69 3.58 -14.71
C SER A 105 28.60 2.54 -14.44
N ALA A 106 29.04 1.33 -14.14
CA ALA A 106 28.26 0.30 -13.48
C ALA A 106 27.82 0.79 -12.09
N GLY A 107 26.53 0.67 -11.79
CA GLY A 107 25.95 0.97 -10.49
C GLY A 107 24.97 -0.13 -10.10
N THR A 108 25.48 -1.08 -9.32
CA THR A 108 24.82 -2.25 -8.74
C THR A 108 23.43 -1.94 -8.18
N ALA A 109 22.40 -2.55 -8.79
CA ALA A 109 21.07 -2.60 -8.23
C ALA A 109 21.08 -3.42 -6.93
N SER A 110 20.85 -2.75 -5.81
CA SER A 110 20.67 -3.36 -4.49
C SER A 110 19.41 -4.24 -4.49
N ARG A 111 19.58 -5.55 -4.65
CA ARG A 111 18.50 -6.54 -4.49
C ARG A 111 18.35 -6.88 -3.00
N PRO A 112 17.14 -6.83 -2.42
CA PRO A 112 16.95 -7.19 -1.03
C PRO A 112 17.15 -8.69 -0.80
N VAL A 113 18.01 -9.05 0.15
CA VAL A 113 18.24 -10.42 0.58
C VAL A 113 17.11 -10.85 1.51
N VAL A 114 16.29 -11.82 1.08
CA VAL A 114 15.25 -12.44 1.91
C VAL A 114 15.91 -13.49 2.80
N VAL A 115 16.00 -13.20 4.10
CA VAL A 115 16.43 -14.19 5.10
C VAL A 115 15.20 -14.93 5.64
N THR A 116 14.98 -16.16 5.18
CA THR A 116 14.00 -17.08 5.78
C THR A 116 14.64 -17.84 6.94
N ARG A 117 14.52 -17.34 8.17
CA ARG A 117 14.85 -18.15 9.35
C ARG A 117 13.75 -19.19 9.56
N LYS A 118 13.99 -20.44 9.16
CA LYS A 118 13.18 -21.59 9.57
C LYS A 118 13.32 -21.77 11.09
N ARG A 119 12.34 -21.29 11.87
CA ARG A 119 12.18 -21.74 13.26
C ARG A 119 11.68 -23.19 13.23
N ARG A 120 12.56 -24.13 13.58
CA ARG A 120 12.16 -25.50 13.91
C ARG A 120 11.33 -25.43 15.19
N VAL A 121 10.02 -25.66 15.08
CA VAL A 121 9.14 -25.90 16.22
C VAL A 121 9.32 -27.37 16.60
N THR A 122 9.98 -27.63 17.72
CA THR A 122 9.97 -28.96 18.34
C THR A 122 8.69 -29.07 19.14
N ILE A 123 7.82 -30.02 18.76
CA ILE A 123 6.60 -30.35 19.48
C ILE A 123 7.00 -31.26 20.65
N PRO A 124 6.77 -30.92 21.93
CA PRO A 124 6.91 -31.87 23.01
C PRO A 124 5.76 -32.88 22.94
N ASN A 125 6.12 -34.17 22.87
CA ASN A 125 5.21 -35.30 22.83
C ASN A 125 4.70 -35.55 24.25
N ASN A 126 3.41 -35.37 24.51
CA ASN A 126 2.81 -35.66 25.82
C ASN A 126 2.20 -37.07 25.79
N ASN A 127 3.06 -38.08 25.75
CA ASN A 127 2.68 -39.42 26.21
C ASN A 127 2.88 -39.43 27.72
N THR A 128 1.78 -39.35 28.44
CA THR A 128 1.71 -39.84 29.82
C THR A 128 1.12 -41.24 29.72
N ASP A 129 1.98 -42.22 29.86
CA ASP A 129 1.62 -43.61 30.16
C ASP A 129 1.13 -43.70 31.63
N GLU A 130 0.07 -44.49 31.84
CA GLU A 130 -0.64 -44.84 33.11
C GLU A 130 -1.52 -43.78 33.80
#